data_AF-A0A8T2HFL1-F1
#
_entry.id   AF-A0A8T2HFL1-F1
#
_cell.length_a   1.000
_cell.length_b   1.000
_cell.length_c   1.000
_cell.angle_alpha   90.00
_cell.angle_beta   90.00
_cell.angle_gamma   90.00
#
_symmetry.space_group_name_H-M   'P 1'
#
loop_
_entity.id
_entity.type
_entity.pdbx_description
1 polymer ?
#
loop_
_entity_poly.entity_id
_entity_poly.type
_entity_poly.pdbx_seq_one_letter_code
_entity_poly.pdbx_strand_id
1 'polypeptide(L)'
;MRFCVFGFLSLFLIVSPASAWFFPNSTAVPPSLRNTTRVFWDAFSNFTGCHHGQNVDGLYRIKKYFQRFGYIPETFSGNFTDDFDDILKAAVELYQTNFNLNVTGELDALTIQHIVIPRCGNPDVVNGTSLMHGGRRKTFEVNFSRTHLHAVKRYTLFPGEPRWPRNRRDLTYAFDPKNPLTEEVKSVFSRAFGRWSDVTALNFTLSESFSTSDITIGFYTGDHGDGEPFDGVLGTLAHAFSPPSGKFHLDADENWVVSGDLDSFLSVTAAVDLESVAVHEIGHLLGLGHSSVEESIMYPTITTGKRKVDLTNDDVEGIQYLYGANPNFNGTTSPPSTTKHQRDTGGFSAAWRIDGSSRSTIVSLLLSTVGLVLWFLP
;
A
#
# COMPACT_ATOMS: atom_id res chain seq x y z
N MET A 1 -57.88 8.81 22.36
CA MET A 1 -56.76 8.17 21.63
C MET A 1 -56.28 9.14 20.57
N ARG A 2 -55.13 9.79 20.78
CA ARG A 2 -54.48 10.67 19.80
C ARG A 2 -53.33 9.88 19.18
N PHE A 3 -53.44 9.53 17.90
CA PHE A 3 -52.35 8.92 17.15
C PHE A 3 -51.39 10.02 16.70
N CYS A 4 -50.19 10.04 17.28
CA CYS A 4 -49.07 10.79 16.74
C CYS A 4 -48.43 9.97 15.61
N VAL A 5 -48.57 10.45 14.38
CA VAL A 5 -47.83 9.93 13.23
C VAL A 5 -46.42 10.53 13.28
N PHE A 6 -45.44 9.72 13.68
CA PHE A 6 -44.03 10.07 13.50
C PHE A 6 -43.68 9.86 12.02
N GLY A 7 -43.58 10.95 11.27
CA GLY A 7 -42.97 10.94 9.95
C GLY A 7 -41.48 10.67 10.10
N PHE A 8 -41.02 9.49 9.70
CA PHE A 8 -39.61 9.22 9.50
C PHE A 8 -39.14 10.05 8.30
N LEU A 9 -38.45 11.16 8.59
CA LEU A 9 -37.66 11.87 7.61
C LEU A 9 -36.41 11.01 7.33
N SER A 10 -36.50 10.09 6.37
CA SER A 10 -35.34 9.36 5.87
C SER A 10 -34.44 10.36 5.16
N LEU A 11 -33.44 10.88 5.88
CA LEU A 11 -32.35 11.65 5.30
C LEU A 11 -31.56 10.67 4.43
N PHE A 12 -31.90 10.58 3.14
CA PHE A 12 -31.01 9.98 2.16
C PHE A 12 -29.77 10.88 2.11
N LEU A 13 -28.70 10.48 2.79
CA LEU A 13 -27.37 11.03 2.57
C LEU A 13 -27.04 10.75 1.11
N ILE A 14 -27.18 11.77 0.27
CA ILE A 14 -26.66 11.77 -1.09
C ILE A 14 -25.15 11.78 -0.90
N VAL A 15 -24.52 10.60 -0.99
CA VAL A 15 -23.07 10.48 -1.10
C VAL A 15 -22.69 11.27 -2.35
N SER A 16 -22.10 12.46 -2.16
CA SER A 16 -21.51 13.23 -3.24
C SER A 16 -20.53 12.31 -3.98
N PRO A 17 -20.56 12.24 -5.32
CA PRO A 17 -19.52 11.50 -6.04
C PRO A 17 -18.18 12.16 -5.71
N ALA A 18 -17.36 11.49 -4.91
CA ALA A 18 -16.00 11.92 -4.65
C ALA A 18 -15.25 11.80 -5.98
N SER A 19 -14.77 12.94 -6.49
CA SER A 19 -13.89 12.95 -7.65
C SER A 19 -12.46 12.85 -7.14
N ALA A 20 -11.86 11.68 -7.31
CA ALA A 20 -10.47 11.45 -6.97
C ALA A 20 -9.53 12.36 -7.78
N TRP A 21 -8.37 12.68 -7.20
CA TRP A 21 -7.39 13.58 -7.81
C TRP A 21 -6.36 12.80 -8.61
N PHE A 22 -6.40 12.92 -9.94
CA PHE A 22 -5.47 12.22 -10.84
C PHE A 22 -4.46 13.18 -11.47
N PHE A 23 -3.18 12.80 -11.43
CA PHE A 23 -2.07 13.56 -11.98
C PHE A 23 -1.26 12.72 -12.96
N PRO A 24 -0.88 13.25 -14.13
CA PRO A 24 -0.10 12.52 -15.14
C PRO A 24 1.38 12.31 -14.76
N ASN A 25 1.83 12.87 -13.63
CA ASN A 25 3.13 12.62 -12.99
C ASN A 25 3.20 13.42 -11.68
N SER A 26 4.22 13.12 -10.86
CA SER A 26 4.47 13.82 -9.59
C SER A 26 4.70 15.33 -9.75
N THR A 27 5.27 15.80 -10.87
CA THR A 27 5.50 17.23 -11.09
C THR A 27 4.21 18.02 -11.34
N ALA A 28 3.12 17.35 -11.75
CA ALA A 28 1.82 17.96 -11.98
C ALA A 28 1.00 18.20 -10.69
N VAL A 29 1.43 17.64 -9.55
CA VAL A 29 0.74 17.84 -8.26
C VAL A 29 0.92 19.29 -7.78
N PRO A 30 -0.12 20.08 -7.52
CA PRO A 30 0.01 21.46 -7.07
C PRO A 30 0.81 21.58 -5.75
N PRO A 31 1.68 22.59 -5.58
CA PRO A 31 2.44 22.79 -4.33
C PRO A 31 1.59 22.80 -3.06
N SER A 32 0.36 23.33 -3.13
CA SER A 32 -0.60 23.35 -2.03
C SER A 32 -1.00 21.97 -1.52
N LEU A 33 -0.95 20.95 -2.39
CA LEU A 33 -1.28 19.54 -2.09
C LEU A 33 -0.04 18.71 -1.74
N ARG A 34 1.17 19.24 -1.95
CA ARG A 34 2.42 18.50 -1.66
C ARG A 34 2.72 18.39 -0.17
N ASN A 35 2.20 19.32 0.64
CA ASN A 35 2.61 19.53 2.04
C ASN A 35 1.44 19.57 3.06
N THR A 36 0.19 19.60 2.60
CA THR A 36 -1.01 19.72 3.45
C THR A 36 -1.31 18.47 4.27
N THR A 37 -0.80 17.32 3.84
CA THR A 37 -1.19 15.97 4.27
C THR A 37 -0.35 15.43 5.43
N ARG A 38 0.73 16.14 5.75
CA ARG A 38 1.62 15.80 6.87
C ARG A 38 0.91 15.89 8.22
N VAL A 39 -0.09 16.76 8.37
CA VAL A 39 -0.62 17.18 9.69
C VAL A 39 -1.24 16.05 10.52
N PHE A 40 -1.99 15.12 9.92
CA PHE A 40 -2.67 14.07 10.70
C PHE A 40 -1.70 12.98 11.18
N TRP A 41 -0.85 12.50 10.27
CA TRP A 41 0.13 11.45 10.56
C TRP A 41 1.40 11.98 11.24
N ASP A 42 1.76 13.26 11.07
CA ASP A 42 2.83 13.90 11.86
C ASP A 42 2.53 13.89 13.35
N ALA A 43 1.24 13.91 13.73
CA ALA A 43 0.87 13.81 15.14
C ALA A 43 1.35 12.48 15.76
N PHE A 44 1.51 11.41 14.97
CA PHE A 44 2.04 10.14 15.45
C PHE A 44 3.54 10.23 15.75
N SER A 45 4.26 11.14 15.08
CA SER A 45 5.67 11.41 15.37
C SER A 45 5.89 11.89 16.81
N ASN A 46 4.88 12.51 17.44
CA ASN A 46 4.95 12.94 18.83
C ASN A 46 4.98 11.78 19.83
N PHE A 47 4.61 10.56 19.42
CA PHE A 47 4.68 9.37 20.27
C PHE A 47 6.03 8.65 20.23
N THR A 48 7.02 9.19 19.50
CA THR A 48 8.36 8.61 19.41
C THR A 48 9.00 8.49 20.79
N GLY A 49 9.43 7.28 21.15
CA GLY A 49 10.02 6.94 22.44
C GLY A 49 9.02 6.60 23.55
N CYS A 50 7.71 6.61 23.26
CA CYS A 50 6.71 6.16 24.22
C CYS A 50 6.90 4.66 24.51
N HIS A 51 6.79 4.30 25.79
CA HIS A 51 6.99 2.93 26.27
C HIS A 51 6.03 2.57 27.40
N HIS A 52 5.99 1.27 27.71
CA HIS A 52 5.06 0.69 28.66
C HIS A 52 5.06 1.39 30.04
N GLY A 53 3.86 1.65 30.57
CA GLY A 53 3.64 2.32 31.85
C GLY A 53 3.54 3.84 31.77
N GLN A 54 3.72 4.44 30.59
CA GLN A 54 3.49 5.88 30.38
C GLN A 54 2.02 6.16 30.06
N ASN A 55 1.58 7.40 30.34
CA ASN A 55 0.30 7.94 29.89
C ASN A 55 0.59 9.19 29.07
N VAL A 56 0.16 9.20 27.81
CA VAL A 56 0.45 10.28 26.86
C VAL A 56 -0.83 10.64 26.10
N ASP A 57 -1.24 11.91 26.18
CA ASP A 57 -2.45 12.41 25.54
C ASP A 57 -2.51 12.04 24.05
N GLY A 58 -3.60 11.39 23.63
CA GLY A 58 -3.83 10.96 22.26
C GLY A 58 -3.26 9.59 21.88
N LEU A 59 -2.58 8.88 22.77
CA LEU A 59 -2.06 7.53 22.52
C LEU A 59 -3.16 6.51 22.17
N TYR A 60 -4.41 6.76 22.57
CA TYR A 60 -5.57 5.98 22.14
C TYR A 60 -5.66 5.88 20.60
N ARG A 61 -5.13 6.86 19.85
CA ARG A 61 -5.12 6.86 18.37
C ARG A 61 -4.22 5.78 17.80
N ILE A 62 -3.07 5.52 18.43
CA ILE A 62 -2.18 4.41 18.08
C ILE A 62 -2.88 3.07 18.35
N LYS A 63 -3.61 2.96 19.47
CA LYS A 63 -4.42 1.75 19.75
C LYS A 63 -5.50 1.55 18.70
N LYS A 64 -6.18 2.62 18.25
CA LYS A 64 -7.14 2.53 17.12
C LYS A 64 -6.47 2.07 15.82
N TYR A 65 -5.28 2.58 15.51
CA TYR A 65 -4.49 2.10 14.36
C TYR A 65 -4.19 0.60 14.48
N PHE A 66 -3.69 0.15 15.65
CA PHE A 66 -3.40 -1.27 15.84
C PHE A 66 -4.65 -2.15 15.84
N GLN A 67 -5.79 -1.63 16.30
CA GLN A 67 -7.07 -2.33 16.18
C GLN A 67 -7.51 -2.45 14.72
N ARG A 68 -7.43 -1.37 13.93
CA ARG A 68 -7.75 -1.33 12.50
C ARG A 68 -7.01 -2.42 11.71
N PHE A 69 -5.73 -2.60 11.99
CA PHE A 69 -4.90 -3.58 11.28
C PHE A 69 -4.81 -4.96 11.98
N GLY A 70 -5.62 -5.18 13.02
CA GLY A 70 -5.80 -6.48 13.68
C GLY A 70 -4.78 -6.83 14.77
N TYR A 71 -3.82 -5.96 15.06
CA TYR A 71 -2.83 -6.13 16.14
C TYR A 71 -3.46 -6.06 17.54
N ILE A 72 -4.58 -5.34 17.66
CA ILE A 72 -5.45 -5.37 18.84
C ILE A 72 -6.78 -6.00 18.42
N PRO A 73 -7.22 -7.10 19.06
CA PRO A 73 -8.49 -7.74 18.72
C PRO A 73 -9.70 -6.80 18.87
N GLU A 74 -10.69 -6.95 18.00
CA GLU A 74 -11.96 -6.18 18.05
C GLU A 74 -12.75 -6.41 19.35
N THR A 75 -12.51 -7.52 20.06
CA THR A 75 -13.12 -7.78 21.37
C THR A 75 -12.74 -6.75 22.42
N PHE A 76 -11.63 -6.02 22.23
CA PHE A 76 -11.30 -4.87 23.07
C PHE A 76 -12.12 -3.67 22.61
N SER A 77 -13.04 -3.22 23.47
CA SER A 77 -13.92 -2.09 23.17
C SER A 77 -13.13 -0.83 22.79
N GLY A 78 -13.49 -0.17 21.69
CA GLY A 78 -12.79 1.01 21.13
C GLY A 78 -12.74 2.28 21.99
N ASN A 79 -13.15 2.19 23.27
CA ASN A 79 -12.93 3.22 24.27
C ASN A 79 -11.53 3.07 24.90
N PHE A 80 -10.51 3.16 24.05
CA PHE A 80 -9.12 3.07 24.47
C PHE A 80 -8.72 4.26 25.34
N THR A 81 -7.95 3.99 26.40
CA THR A 81 -7.27 5.03 27.19
C THR A 81 -5.95 5.43 26.55
N ASP A 82 -5.38 6.52 27.05
CA ASP A 82 -4.06 7.05 26.68
C ASP A 82 -2.88 6.39 27.41
N ASP A 83 -3.14 5.29 28.13
CA ASP A 83 -2.10 4.52 28.79
C ASP A 83 -1.36 3.63 27.79
N PHE A 84 -0.04 3.56 27.89
CA PHE A 84 0.74 2.53 27.24
C PHE A 84 0.68 1.26 28.09
N ASP A 85 -0.41 0.52 27.93
CA ASP A 85 -0.73 -0.71 28.65
C ASP A 85 -0.12 -1.96 28.00
N ASP A 86 -0.31 -3.12 28.66
CA ASP A 86 0.15 -4.42 28.17
C ASP A 86 -0.41 -4.74 26.77
N ILE A 87 -1.62 -4.26 26.45
CA ILE A 87 -2.28 -4.47 25.15
C ILE A 87 -1.49 -3.73 24.06
N LEU A 88 -1.20 -2.45 24.26
CA LEU A 88 -0.43 -1.67 23.29
C LEU A 88 0.99 -2.22 23.16
N LYS A 89 1.64 -2.60 24.26
CA LYS A 89 2.97 -3.23 24.22
C LYS A 89 2.97 -4.48 23.35
N ALA A 90 2.03 -5.40 23.58
CA ALA A 90 1.92 -6.64 22.80
C ALA A 90 1.64 -6.36 21.30
N ALA A 91 0.80 -5.36 21.01
CA ALA A 91 0.50 -4.95 19.64
C ALA A 91 1.75 -4.39 18.93
N VAL A 92 2.53 -3.55 19.60
CA VAL A 92 3.80 -3.00 19.09
C VAL A 92 4.82 -4.11 18.82
N GLU A 93 5.00 -5.06 19.75
CA GLU A 93 5.92 -6.19 19.56
C GLU A 93 5.52 -7.07 18.36
N LEU A 94 4.22 -7.31 18.19
CA LEU A 94 3.70 -8.07 17.06
C LEU A 94 3.87 -7.31 15.73
N TYR A 95 3.64 -6.00 15.72
CA TYR A 95 3.89 -5.14 14.56
C TYR A 95 5.36 -5.15 14.16
N GLN A 96 6.25 -4.92 15.11
CA GLN A 96 7.70 -4.96 14.87
C GLN A 96 8.13 -6.32 14.31
N THR A 97 7.58 -7.41 14.85
CA THR A 97 7.81 -8.75 14.31
C THR A 97 7.32 -8.87 12.87
N ASN A 98 6.10 -8.40 12.57
CA ASN A 98 5.48 -8.48 11.25
C ASN A 98 6.28 -7.76 10.16
N PHE A 99 6.87 -6.62 10.51
CA PHE A 99 7.63 -5.76 9.60
C PHE A 99 9.16 -5.93 9.73
N ASN A 100 9.62 -7.01 10.37
CA ASN A 100 11.05 -7.32 10.55
C ASN A 100 11.86 -6.18 11.21
N LEU A 101 11.21 -5.38 12.07
CA LEU A 101 11.86 -4.37 12.89
C LEU A 101 12.46 -5.00 14.15
N ASN A 102 13.32 -4.26 14.85
CA ASN A 102 13.78 -4.68 16.18
C ASN A 102 12.57 -4.72 17.14
N VAL A 103 12.36 -5.86 17.79
CA VAL A 103 11.25 -6.05 18.73
C VAL A 103 11.62 -5.44 20.08
N THR A 104 11.33 -4.16 20.24
CA THR A 104 11.56 -3.39 21.47
C THR A 104 10.33 -3.35 22.37
N GLY A 105 9.13 -3.47 21.78
CA GLY A 105 7.86 -3.22 22.47
C GLY A 105 7.62 -1.76 22.83
N GLU A 106 8.41 -0.85 22.24
CA GLU A 106 8.33 0.59 22.41
C GLU A 106 7.96 1.25 21.07
N LEU A 107 7.33 2.42 21.11
CA LEU A 107 7.13 3.25 19.92
C LEU A 107 8.43 3.98 19.57
N ASP A 108 9.49 3.21 19.32
CA ASP A 108 10.80 3.75 18.93
C ASP A 108 10.75 4.47 17.57
N ALA A 109 11.82 5.19 17.26
CA ALA A 109 11.87 6.04 16.06
C ALA A 109 11.65 5.25 14.76
N LEU A 110 12.16 4.02 14.66
CA LEU A 110 11.98 3.19 13.46
C LEU A 110 10.54 2.68 13.35
N THR A 111 9.94 2.29 14.47
CA THR A 111 8.55 1.84 14.53
C THR A 111 7.58 2.95 14.12
N ILE A 112 7.75 4.16 14.67
CA ILE A 112 6.91 5.31 14.31
C ILE A 112 7.13 5.73 12.86
N GLN A 113 8.38 5.79 12.40
CA GLN A 113 8.68 6.09 10.99
C GLN A 113 8.02 5.11 10.03
N HIS A 114 7.86 3.84 10.43
CA HIS A 114 7.19 2.83 9.63
C HIS A 114 5.66 2.93 9.71
N ILE A 115 5.09 3.18 10.90
CA ILE A 115 3.63 3.32 11.10
C ILE A 115 3.02 4.43 10.23
N VAL A 116 3.75 5.52 10.03
CA VAL A 116 3.28 6.69 9.26
C VAL A 116 3.45 6.53 7.74
N ILE A 117 4.01 5.41 7.26
CA ILE A 117 4.08 5.14 5.82
C ILE A 117 2.67 4.74 5.35
N PRO A 118 2.16 5.32 4.25
CA PRO A 118 0.88 4.92 3.68
C PRO A 118 0.87 3.44 3.31
N ARG A 119 -0.31 2.81 3.38
CA ARG A 119 -0.45 1.37 3.29
C ARG A 119 -1.81 0.91 2.80
N CYS A 120 -1.92 -0.38 2.49
CA CYS A 120 -3.19 -1.08 2.31
C CYS A 120 -4.00 -1.08 3.61
N GLY A 121 -5.33 -1.00 3.46
CA GLY A 121 -6.34 -1.02 4.53
C GLY A 121 -6.68 -2.41 5.06
N ASN A 122 -6.25 -3.49 4.39
CA ASN A 122 -6.50 -4.85 4.88
C ASN A 122 -5.73 -5.14 6.18
N PRO A 123 -6.30 -5.93 7.10
CA PRO A 123 -5.64 -6.28 8.35
C PRO A 123 -4.45 -7.24 8.12
N ASP A 124 -3.36 -7.01 8.88
CA ASP A 124 -2.18 -7.89 8.87
C ASP A 124 -2.38 -9.16 9.71
N VAL A 125 -3.26 -9.05 10.70
CA VAL A 125 -3.58 -10.07 11.69
C VAL A 125 -5.08 -10.33 11.66
N VAL A 126 -5.47 -11.58 11.39
CA VAL A 126 -6.88 -11.97 11.32
C VAL A 126 -7.12 -13.10 12.31
N ASN A 127 -8.14 -12.93 13.17
CA ASN A 127 -8.46 -13.90 14.24
C ASN A 127 -7.25 -14.28 15.11
N GLY A 128 -6.44 -13.28 15.49
CA GLY A 128 -5.25 -13.47 16.32
C GLY A 128 -4.07 -14.18 15.64
N THR A 129 -4.17 -14.47 14.34
CA THR A 129 -3.09 -15.08 13.56
C THR A 129 -2.50 -14.05 12.61
N SER A 130 -1.19 -13.76 12.77
CA SER A 130 -0.46 -12.96 11.78
C SER A 130 -0.44 -13.70 10.45
N LEU A 131 -0.83 -13.00 9.39
CA LEU A 131 -0.79 -13.53 8.04
C LEU A 131 0.61 -13.42 7.45
N MET A 132 1.39 -12.39 7.81
CA MET A 132 2.64 -12.01 7.12
C MET A 132 3.81 -13.00 7.26
N HIS A 133 3.73 -13.97 8.18
CA HIS A 133 4.81 -14.93 8.46
C HIS A 133 4.39 -16.36 8.08
N GLY A 134 4.37 -16.66 6.78
CA GLY A 134 4.01 -17.93 6.15
C GLY A 134 4.89 -19.16 6.50
N GLY A 135 5.35 -19.30 7.73
CA GLY A 135 6.14 -20.45 8.16
C GLY A 135 6.42 -20.54 9.65
N ARG A 136 6.00 -19.53 10.43
CA ARG A 136 6.12 -19.52 11.89
C ARG A 136 4.73 -19.46 12.50
N ARG A 137 3.96 -20.55 12.38
CA ARG A 137 2.89 -20.82 13.35
C ARG A 137 3.54 -21.00 14.72
N LYS A 138 3.76 -19.92 15.46
CA LYS A 138 3.97 -19.98 16.91
C LYS A 138 2.59 -20.15 17.55
N THR A 139 1.97 -21.30 17.37
CA THR A 139 1.16 -21.84 18.46
C THR A 139 2.16 -22.19 19.57
N PHE A 140 1.93 -21.68 20.78
CA PHE A 140 2.69 -22.04 21.99
C PHE A 140 2.46 -23.53 22.31
N GLU A 141 2.99 -24.44 21.50
CA GLU A 141 3.03 -25.87 21.81
C GLU A 141 4.44 -26.38 21.57
N VAL A 142 5.10 -26.72 22.67
CA VAL A 142 6.44 -27.31 22.69
C VAL A 142 6.30 -28.77 22.28
N ASN A 143 6.86 -29.15 21.13
CA ASN A 143 7.25 -30.53 20.92
C ASN A 143 8.49 -30.68 20.05
N PHE A 144 9.46 -31.42 20.59
CA PHE A 144 10.71 -31.82 19.95
C PHE A 144 10.43 -32.95 18.94
N SER A 145 10.78 -32.77 17.66
CA SER A 145 11.57 -33.75 16.88
C SER A 145 11.53 -33.51 15.35
N ARG A 146 12.72 -33.70 14.76
CA ARG A 146 13.12 -33.96 13.36
C ARG A 146 13.18 -32.80 12.35
N THR A 147 14.42 -32.52 11.97
CA THR A 147 14.88 -31.68 10.87
C THR A 147 14.46 -32.23 9.50
N HIS A 148 13.35 -31.73 8.97
CA HIS A 148 13.18 -31.58 7.53
C HIS A 148 13.57 -30.14 7.18
N LEU A 149 14.43 -29.94 6.17
CA LEU A 149 14.63 -28.63 5.56
C LEU A 149 13.30 -28.25 4.89
N HIS A 150 12.41 -27.59 5.63
CA HIS A 150 11.18 -27.06 5.09
C HIS A 150 11.52 -25.80 4.31
N ALA A 151 11.23 -25.80 3.00
CA ALA A 151 11.14 -24.58 2.24
C ALA A 151 10.10 -23.69 2.95
N VAL A 152 10.56 -22.58 3.53
CA VAL A 152 9.69 -21.64 4.23
C VAL A 152 8.89 -20.93 3.14
N LYS A 153 7.57 -21.13 3.11
CA LYS A 153 6.71 -20.30 2.26
C LYS A 153 6.88 -18.86 2.73
N ARG A 154 7.27 -17.99 1.82
CA ARG A 154 7.42 -16.56 2.14
C ARG A 154 6.10 -15.81 1.87
N TYR A 155 5.30 -16.35 0.96
CA TYR A 155 4.03 -15.78 0.56
C TYR A 155 2.91 -16.12 1.55
N THR A 156 1.89 -15.28 1.53
CA THR A 156 0.76 -15.34 2.44
C THR A 156 -0.54 -15.44 1.67
N LEU A 157 -1.50 -16.21 2.22
CA LEU A 157 -2.85 -16.34 1.70
C LEU A 157 -3.84 -15.89 2.78
N PHE A 158 -4.99 -15.37 2.37
CA PHE A 158 -6.07 -15.13 3.32
C PHE A 158 -6.52 -16.43 4.02
N PRO A 159 -7.01 -16.36 5.28
CA PRO A 159 -7.59 -17.51 5.96
C PRO A 159 -8.68 -18.18 5.11
N GLY A 160 -8.61 -19.51 4.99
CA GLY A 160 -9.50 -20.29 4.14
C GLY A 160 -9.06 -20.39 2.67
N GLU A 161 -7.93 -19.78 2.30
CA GLU A 161 -7.36 -19.77 0.94
C GLU A 161 -8.41 -19.46 -0.14
N PRO A 162 -9.18 -18.35 0.02
CA PRO A 162 -10.24 -17.98 -0.90
C PRO A 162 -9.67 -17.79 -2.30
N ARG A 163 -10.40 -18.30 -3.30
CA ARG A 163 -10.07 -18.13 -4.71
C ARG A 163 -11.33 -18.10 -5.54
N TRP A 164 -11.23 -17.53 -6.73
CA TRP A 164 -12.28 -17.66 -7.74
C TRP A 164 -12.51 -19.14 -8.11
N PRO A 165 -13.75 -19.55 -8.46
CA PRO A 165 -14.06 -20.92 -8.82
C PRO A 165 -13.10 -21.47 -9.89
N ARG A 166 -12.63 -22.72 -9.75
CA ARG A 166 -11.61 -23.31 -10.63
C ARG A 166 -11.97 -23.30 -12.12
N ASN A 167 -13.26 -23.35 -12.42
CA ASN A 167 -13.82 -23.30 -13.78
C ASN A 167 -13.96 -21.87 -14.33
N ARG A 168 -13.68 -20.85 -13.52
CA ARG A 168 -13.78 -19.45 -13.89
C ARG A 168 -12.38 -18.86 -14.07
N ARG A 169 -11.93 -18.81 -15.32
CA ARG A 169 -10.62 -18.27 -15.71
C ARG A 169 -10.73 -16.87 -16.29
N ASP A 170 -11.86 -16.55 -16.90
CA ASP A 170 -12.15 -15.23 -17.43
C ASP A 170 -12.98 -14.46 -16.39
N LEU A 171 -12.33 -13.51 -15.72
CA LEU A 171 -12.94 -12.63 -14.72
C LEU A 171 -13.25 -11.28 -15.35
N THR A 172 -14.42 -10.74 -15.04
CA THR A 172 -14.82 -9.41 -15.49
C THR A 172 -14.57 -8.37 -14.41
N TYR A 173 -14.14 -7.18 -14.80
CA TYR A 173 -14.06 -6.04 -13.88
C TYR A 173 -14.77 -4.81 -14.45
N ALA A 174 -15.32 -3.99 -13.58
CA ALA A 174 -16.02 -2.76 -13.96
C ALA A 174 -15.80 -1.65 -12.93
N PHE A 175 -15.89 -0.40 -13.39
CA PHE A 175 -15.75 0.79 -12.55
C PHE A 175 -17.11 1.29 -12.09
N ASP A 176 -17.19 1.81 -10.87
CA ASP A 176 -18.41 2.42 -10.33
C ASP A 176 -18.81 3.59 -11.24
N PRO A 177 -20.01 3.57 -11.86
CA PRO A 177 -20.45 4.63 -12.76
C PRO A 177 -20.58 6.00 -12.07
N LYS A 178 -20.59 6.04 -10.73
CA LYS A 178 -20.55 7.28 -9.95
C LYS A 178 -19.17 7.93 -9.92
N ASN A 179 -18.11 7.20 -10.26
CA ASN A 179 -16.74 7.69 -10.39
C ASN A 179 -16.34 7.70 -11.88
N PRO A 180 -16.73 8.69 -12.70
CA PRO A 180 -16.36 8.71 -14.12
C PRO A 180 -14.84 8.86 -14.29
N LEU A 181 -14.19 7.83 -14.82
CA LEU A 181 -12.73 7.79 -15.04
C LEU A 181 -12.37 8.01 -16.51
N THR A 182 -11.23 8.65 -16.74
CA THR A 182 -10.63 8.78 -18.09
C THR A 182 -10.05 7.44 -18.55
N GLU A 183 -9.88 7.27 -19.86
CA GLU A 183 -9.24 6.06 -20.41
C GLU A 183 -7.78 5.89 -19.94
N GLU A 184 -7.08 6.99 -19.65
CA GLU A 184 -5.73 6.95 -19.07
C GLU A 184 -5.75 6.27 -17.70
N VAL A 185 -6.66 6.67 -16.81
CA VAL A 185 -6.83 6.06 -15.47
C VAL A 185 -7.23 4.59 -15.62
N LYS A 186 -8.23 4.28 -16.47
CA LYS A 186 -8.65 2.89 -16.71
C LYS A 186 -7.51 2.01 -17.22
N SER A 187 -6.62 2.55 -18.06
CA SER A 187 -5.46 1.82 -18.58
C SER A 187 -4.49 1.38 -17.48
N VAL A 188 -4.42 2.10 -16.35
CA VAL A 188 -3.60 1.71 -15.19
C VAL A 188 -4.04 0.36 -14.65
N PHE A 189 -5.36 0.19 -14.46
CA PHE A 189 -5.94 -1.06 -13.98
C PHE A 189 -5.76 -2.19 -15.01
N SER A 190 -5.92 -1.90 -16.31
CA SER A 190 -5.64 -2.90 -17.36
C SER A 190 -4.19 -3.41 -17.31
N ARG A 191 -3.21 -2.53 -17.08
CA ARG A 191 -1.80 -2.95 -16.87
C ARG A 191 -1.62 -3.76 -15.59
N ALA A 192 -2.25 -3.32 -14.50
CA ALA A 192 -2.16 -4.00 -13.21
C ALA A 192 -2.73 -5.43 -13.26
N PHE A 193 -3.90 -5.62 -13.89
CA PHE A 193 -4.45 -6.95 -14.18
C PHE A 193 -3.55 -7.75 -15.12
N GLY A 194 -2.98 -7.10 -16.14
CA GLY A 194 -2.03 -7.69 -17.08
C GLY A 194 -0.90 -8.42 -16.38
N ARG A 195 -0.29 -7.78 -15.37
CA ARG A 195 0.82 -8.36 -14.58
C ARG A 195 0.44 -9.66 -13.88
N TRP A 196 -0.76 -9.73 -13.33
CA TRP A 196 -1.26 -10.96 -12.72
C TRP A 196 -1.64 -12.02 -13.76
N SER A 197 -2.17 -11.62 -14.92
CA SER A 197 -2.43 -12.55 -16.03
C SER A 197 -1.15 -13.11 -16.66
N ASP A 198 -0.04 -12.38 -16.62
CA ASP A 198 1.24 -12.86 -17.16
C ASP A 198 1.77 -14.07 -16.39
N VAL A 199 1.44 -14.17 -15.10
CA VAL A 199 1.96 -15.23 -14.21
C VAL A 199 0.92 -16.27 -13.80
N THR A 200 -0.35 -16.07 -14.18
CA THR A 200 -1.47 -17.00 -13.90
C THR A 200 -2.21 -17.42 -15.17
N ALA A 201 -3.05 -18.44 -15.09
CA ALA A 201 -3.98 -18.79 -16.17
C ALA A 201 -5.31 -18.00 -16.13
N LEU A 202 -5.34 -16.84 -15.45
CA LEU A 202 -6.52 -15.97 -15.38
C LEU A 202 -6.46 -14.90 -16.47
N ASN A 203 -7.62 -14.56 -17.01
CA ASN A 203 -7.82 -13.44 -17.92
C ASN A 203 -8.75 -12.43 -17.26
N PHE A 204 -8.52 -11.15 -17.54
CA PHE A 204 -9.33 -10.06 -17.01
C PHE A 204 -9.87 -9.22 -18.16
N THR A 205 -11.19 -9.01 -18.16
CA THR A 205 -11.86 -8.24 -19.21
C THR A 205 -12.69 -7.11 -18.62
N LEU A 206 -12.46 -5.90 -19.12
CA LEU A 206 -13.28 -4.75 -18.76
C LEU A 206 -14.73 -4.99 -19.23
N SER A 207 -15.67 -4.75 -18.32
CA SER A 207 -17.11 -4.87 -18.55
C SER A 207 -17.78 -3.52 -18.33
N GLU A 208 -18.84 -3.26 -19.09
CA GLU A 208 -19.69 -2.07 -18.89
C GLU A 208 -20.71 -2.27 -17.74
N SER A 209 -20.95 -3.52 -17.31
CA SER A 209 -21.94 -3.84 -16.28
C SER A 209 -21.29 -3.93 -14.91
N PHE A 210 -21.35 -2.84 -14.14
CA PHE A 210 -20.87 -2.81 -12.76
C PHE A 210 -21.54 -3.87 -11.86
N SER A 211 -22.86 -4.02 -11.97
CA SER A 211 -23.64 -4.90 -11.07
C SER A 211 -23.47 -6.41 -11.31
N THR A 212 -22.89 -6.82 -12.44
CA THR A 212 -22.72 -8.24 -12.79
C THR A 212 -21.26 -8.65 -12.98
N SER A 213 -20.34 -7.70 -12.81
CA SER A 213 -18.90 -8.00 -12.92
C SER A 213 -18.42 -8.74 -11.69
N ASP A 214 -17.38 -9.57 -11.88
CA ASP A 214 -16.73 -10.28 -10.77
C ASP A 214 -16.04 -9.32 -9.82
N ILE A 215 -15.40 -8.32 -10.40
CA ILE A 215 -14.62 -7.33 -9.68
C ILE A 215 -15.24 -5.96 -9.91
N THR A 216 -15.49 -5.23 -8.82
CA THR A 216 -16.05 -3.88 -8.85
C THR A 216 -15.05 -2.90 -8.23
N ILE A 217 -14.69 -1.87 -9.00
CA ILE A 217 -13.66 -0.90 -8.63
C ILE A 217 -14.32 0.46 -8.41
N GLY A 218 -14.06 1.10 -7.27
CA GLY A 218 -14.63 2.42 -6.95
C GLY A 218 -13.69 3.29 -6.13
N PHE A 219 -13.90 4.60 -6.20
CA PHE A 219 -13.18 5.60 -5.41
C PHE A 219 -14.15 6.24 -4.42
N TYR A 220 -13.82 6.17 -3.13
CA TYR A 220 -14.70 6.61 -2.04
C TYR A 220 -13.93 7.45 -1.02
N THR A 221 -14.65 8.27 -0.25
CA THR A 221 -14.07 9.10 0.84
C THR A 221 -14.72 8.68 2.15
N GLY A 222 -13.96 8.60 3.24
CA GLY A 222 -14.48 8.37 4.58
C GLY A 222 -15.33 7.11 4.70
N ASP A 223 -16.42 7.16 5.47
CA ASP A 223 -17.40 6.07 5.54
C ASP A 223 -18.16 5.93 4.22
N HIS A 224 -18.03 4.76 3.61
CA HIS A 224 -18.63 4.41 2.33
C HIS A 224 -19.46 3.11 2.40
N GLY A 225 -19.89 2.72 3.60
CA GLY A 225 -20.94 1.72 3.81
C GLY A 225 -20.51 0.26 3.79
N ASP A 226 -19.22 -0.03 3.81
CA ASP A 226 -18.67 -1.39 3.95
C ASP A 226 -18.11 -1.68 5.36
N GLY A 227 -18.15 -0.70 6.27
CA GLY A 227 -17.63 -0.81 7.63
C GLY A 227 -16.14 -0.46 7.75
N GLU A 228 -15.46 -0.15 6.64
CA GLU A 228 -14.04 0.11 6.59
C GLU A 228 -13.74 1.56 6.13
N PRO A 229 -14.13 2.60 6.89
CA PRO A 229 -14.00 3.98 6.44
C PRO A 229 -12.56 4.38 6.10
N PHE A 230 -12.38 5.15 5.03
CA PHE A 230 -11.10 5.78 4.70
C PHE A 230 -10.77 6.92 5.66
N ASP A 231 -9.47 7.25 5.78
CA ASP A 231 -8.91 8.19 6.75
C ASP A 231 -8.51 9.54 6.14
N GLY A 232 -8.76 9.72 4.84
CA GLY A 232 -8.43 10.91 4.08
C GLY A 232 -7.02 10.80 3.52
N VAL A 233 -6.38 11.94 3.25
CA VAL A 233 -5.11 11.91 2.52
C VAL A 233 -3.98 11.23 3.30
N LEU A 234 -3.36 10.24 2.66
CA LEU A 234 -2.38 9.31 3.20
C LEU A 234 -2.91 8.46 4.36
N GLY A 235 -2.14 7.44 4.74
CA GLY A 235 -2.59 6.46 5.71
C GLY A 235 -3.13 5.23 4.99
N THR A 236 -4.45 5.11 4.87
CA THR A 236 -5.11 3.99 4.22
C THR A 236 -5.44 4.32 2.77
N LEU A 237 -4.64 3.80 1.83
CA LEU A 237 -4.74 4.16 0.41
C LEU A 237 -5.92 3.48 -0.32
N ALA A 238 -6.18 2.23 0.04
CA ALA A 238 -7.15 1.35 -0.62
C ALA A 238 -7.38 0.10 0.24
N HIS A 239 -8.44 -0.63 -0.07
CA HIS A 239 -8.62 -2.00 0.39
C HIS A 239 -9.39 -2.84 -0.63
N ALA A 240 -9.17 -4.15 -0.57
CA ALA A 240 -9.84 -5.10 -1.45
C ALA A 240 -10.30 -6.36 -0.71
N PHE A 241 -11.48 -6.84 -1.11
CA PHE A 241 -12.13 -7.98 -0.50
C PHE A 241 -11.87 -9.24 -1.33
N SER A 242 -11.28 -10.24 -0.68
CA SER A 242 -10.92 -11.52 -1.30
C SER A 242 -12.11 -12.23 -1.98
N PRO A 243 -11.86 -13.20 -2.88
CA PRO A 243 -12.93 -13.93 -3.56
C PRO A 243 -13.93 -14.59 -2.59
N PRO A 244 -15.22 -14.65 -2.95
CA PRO A 244 -15.82 -14.19 -4.20
C PRO A 244 -16.37 -12.75 -4.12
N SER A 245 -15.98 -11.94 -3.13
CA SER A 245 -16.54 -10.59 -2.94
C SER A 245 -16.17 -9.67 -4.10
N GLY A 246 -14.88 -9.61 -4.46
CA GLY A 246 -14.41 -8.88 -5.64
C GLY A 246 -14.51 -7.36 -5.55
N LYS A 247 -14.72 -6.79 -4.37
CA LYS A 247 -14.78 -5.34 -4.18
C LYS A 247 -13.37 -4.76 -4.03
N PHE A 248 -13.06 -3.72 -4.78
CA PHE A 248 -11.80 -2.97 -4.72
C PHE A 248 -12.11 -1.48 -4.57
N HIS A 249 -11.83 -0.96 -3.39
CA HIS A 249 -12.10 0.43 -3.04
C HIS A 249 -10.77 1.18 -2.90
N LEU A 250 -10.71 2.38 -3.47
CA LEU A 250 -9.58 3.31 -3.34
C LEU A 250 -10.04 4.57 -2.62
N ASP A 251 -9.16 5.16 -1.82
CA ASP A 251 -9.45 6.45 -1.20
C ASP A 251 -9.42 7.56 -2.27
N ALA A 252 -10.54 8.27 -2.41
CA ALA A 252 -10.71 9.37 -3.34
C ALA A 252 -10.00 10.66 -2.86
N ASP A 253 -9.62 10.75 -1.59
CA ASP A 253 -8.93 11.91 -1.04
C ASP A 253 -7.44 11.94 -1.43
N GLU A 254 -6.91 10.84 -1.97
CA GLU A 254 -5.51 10.70 -2.35
C GLU A 254 -5.12 11.41 -3.65
N ASN A 255 -3.84 11.81 -3.71
CA ASN A 255 -3.23 12.37 -4.93
C ASN A 255 -2.64 11.25 -5.79
N TRP A 256 -3.47 10.67 -6.64
CA TRP A 256 -3.13 9.55 -7.52
C TRP A 256 -2.28 9.98 -8.71
N VAL A 257 -1.09 9.41 -8.85
CA VAL A 257 -0.27 9.55 -10.06
C VAL A 257 -0.53 8.37 -10.99
N VAL A 258 -0.90 8.66 -12.24
CA VAL A 258 -1.34 7.65 -13.23
C VAL A 258 -0.26 7.27 -14.24
N SER A 259 0.77 8.10 -14.38
CA SER A 259 1.86 7.92 -15.33
C SER A 259 3.15 8.64 -14.86
N GLY A 260 4.30 8.22 -15.43
CA GLY A 260 5.61 8.87 -15.22
C GLY A 260 6.58 8.14 -14.28
N ASP A 261 7.88 8.38 -14.48
CA ASP A 261 8.93 7.90 -13.58
C ASP A 261 8.88 8.72 -12.28
N LEU A 262 8.50 8.07 -11.18
CA LEU A 262 8.46 8.67 -9.86
C LEU A 262 9.85 8.83 -9.22
N ASP A 263 10.91 8.31 -9.84
CA ASP A 263 12.31 8.40 -9.39
C ASP A 263 12.94 9.81 -9.49
N SER A 264 12.13 10.86 -9.65
CA SER A 264 12.60 12.24 -9.62
C SER A 264 12.98 12.64 -8.19
N PHE A 265 14.20 13.18 -8.02
CA PHE A 265 14.78 13.77 -6.79
C PHE A 265 13.86 14.77 -6.05
N LEU A 266 12.80 15.27 -6.69
CA LEU A 266 11.77 16.13 -6.10
C LEU A 266 10.57 15.30 -5.60
N SER A 267 10.84 14.23 -4.83
CA SER A 267 9.81 13.35 -4.27
C SER A 267 8.68 14.20 -3.68
N VAL A 268 7.51 14.14 -4.32
CA VAL A 268 6.31 14.74 -3.78
C VAL A 268 5.85 13.80 -2.69
N THR A 269 6.09 14.21 -1.45
CA THR A 269 5.84 13.41 -0.24
C THR A 269 4.40 12.90 -0.11
N ALA A 270 3.46 13.47 -0.86
CA ALA A 270 2.04 13.14 -0.85
C ALA A 270 1.51 12.48 -2.14
N ALA A 271 2.36 12.16 -3.13
CA ALA A 271 1.92 11.57 -4.39
C ALA A 271 2.04 10.03 -4.35
N VAL A 272 0.96 9.33 -4.71
CA VAL A 272 0.86 7.87 -4.64
C VAL A 272 0.73 7.30 -6.06
N ASP A 273 1.55 6.31 -6.40
CA ASP A 273 1.47 5.62 -7.69
C ASP A 273 0.22 4.72 -7.74
N LEU A 274 -0.72 5.03 -8.63
CA LEU A 274 -1.97 4.28 -8.75
C LEU A 274 -1.74 2.84 -9.22
N GLU A 275 -0.74 2.60 -10.10
CA GLU A 275 -0.45 1.23 -10.58
C GLU A 275 0.08 0.36 -9.42
N SER A 276 0.93 0.91 -8.56
CA SER A 276 1.51 0.20 -7.42
C SER A 276 0.42 -0.27 -6.45
N VAL A 277 -0.52 0.62 -6.10
CA VAL A 277 -1.68 0.26 -5.28
C VAL A 277 -2.56 -0.75 -6.00
N ALA A 278 -2.88 -0.52 -7.28
CA ALA A 278 -3.73 -1.44 -8.03
C ALA A 278 -3.14 -2.86 -8.15
N VAL A 279 -1.83 -3.00 -8.40
CA VAL A 279 -1.21 -4.33 -8.46
C VAL A 279 -1.29 -5.02 -7.09
N HIS A 280 -1.05 -4.31 -5.99
CA HIS A 280 -1.18 -4.85 -4.63
C HIS A 280 -2.61 -5.34 -4.33
N GLU A 281 -3.60 -4.47 -4.52
CA GLU A 281 -5.00 -4.78 -4.19
C GLU A 281 -5.58 -5.87 -5.08
N ILE A 282 -5.14 -5.99 -6.35
CA ILE A 282 -5.52 -7.12 -7.20
C ILE A 282 -4.98 -8.44 -6.64
N GLY A 283 -3.82 -8.46 -5.98
CA GLY A 283 -3.36 -9.66 -5.27
C GLY A 283 -4.37 -10.13 -4.21
N HIS A 284 -4.96 -9.20 -3.46
CA HIS A 284 -6.05 -9.49 -2.52
C HIS A 284 -7.33 -9.96 -3.20
N LEU A 285 -7.74 -9.31 -4.30
CA LEU A 285 -8.86 -9.75 -5.14
C LEU A 285 -8.69 -11.16 -5.68
N LEU A 286 -7.47 -11.69 -5.68
CA LEU A 286 -7.15 -13.04 -6.10
C LEU A 286 -6.91 -14.01 -4.92
N GLY A 287 -6.87 -13.52 -3.67
CA GLY A 287 -6.80 -14.35 -2.46
C GLY A 287 -5.45 -14.34 -1.74
N LEU A 288 -4.47 -13.55 -2.20
CA LEU A 288 -3.21 -13.35 -1.48
C LEU A 288 -3.44 -12.48 -0.25
N GLY A 289 -2.72 -12.75 0.84
CA GLY A 289 -2.61 -11.85 1.98
C GLY A 289 -1.30 -11.07 1.95
N HIS A 290 -1.06 -10.25 2.97
CA HIS A 290 0.16 -9.46 3.06
C HIS A 290 1.43 -10.31 3.26
N SER A 291 2.52 -9.92 2.60
CA SER A 291 3.86 -10.51 2.77
C SER A 291 4.69 -9.74 3.79
N SER A 292 5.58 -10.43 4.53
CA SER A 292 6.62 -9.78 5.36
C SER A 292 7.88 -9.41 4.59
N VAL A 293 7.94 -9.73 3.29
CA VAL A 293 9.08 -9.41 2.43
C VAL A 293 8.90 -8.01 1.85
N GLU A 294 9.75 -7.06 2.23
CA GLU A 294 9.62 -5.63 1.84
C GLU A 294 9.59 -5.44 0.32
N GLU A 295 10.27 -6.29 -0.43
CA GLU A 295 10.31 -6.21 -1.89
C GLU A 295 9.04 -6.75 -2.57
N SER A 296 8.26 -7.62 -1.91
CA SER A 296 7.03 -8.22 -2.46
C SER A 296 5.99 -7.16 -2.75
N ILE A 297 5.25 -7.27 -3.87
CA ILE A 297 4.16 -6.33 -4.14
C ILE A 297 3.09 -6.38 -3.05
N MET A 298 2.92 -7.54 -2.39
CA MET A 298 2.00 -7.76 -1.28
C MET A 298 2.54 -7.27 0.08
N TYR A 299 3.68 -6.58 0.14
CA TYR A 299 4.09 -5.89 1.36
C TYR A 299 3.09 -4.74 1.67
N PRO A 300 2.59 -4.60 2.91
CA PRO A 300 1.46 -3.72 3.21
C PRO A 300 1.70 -2.23 2.91
N THR A 301 2.93 -1.73 3.12
CA THR A 301 3.21 -0.30 2.96
C THR A 301 3.58 0.04 1.53
N ILE A 302 3.10 1.18 1.05
CA ILE A 302 3.32 1.70 -0.29
C ILE A 302 3.92 3.10 -0.16
N THR A 303 5.23 3.19 -0.39
CA THR A 303 5.97 4.45 -0.23
C THR A 303 5.55 5.48 -1.28
N THR A 304 5.29 6.72 -0.84
CA THR A 304 5.00 7.83 -1.75
C THR A 304 6.20 8.17 -2.63
N GLY A 305 5.92 8.68 -3.83
CA GLY A 305 6.97 9.05 -4.79
C GLY A 305 7.83 7.88 -5.27
N LYS A 306 7.40 6.63 -5.09
CA LYS A 306 8.04 5.44 -5.65
C LYS A 306 7.03 4.64 -6.45
N ARG A 307 7.50 4.05 -7.54
CA ARG A 307 6.72 3.10 -8.34
C ARG A 307 7.21 1.69 -8.05
N LYS A 308 6.32 0.81 -7.62
CA LYS A 308 6.57 -0.59 -7.30
C LYS A 308 5.45 -1.43 -7.89
N VAL A 309 5.73 -2.08 -9.02
CA VAL A 309 4.70 -2.75 -9.84
C VAL A 309 5.14 -4.13 -10.29
N ASP A 310 6.39 -4.51 -10.07
CA ASP A 310 6.92 -5.77 -10.52
C ASP A 310 6.66 -6.86 -9.47
N LEU A 311 6.16 -8.00 -9.94
CA LEU A 311 5.91 -9.15 -9.09
C LEU A 311 7.24 -9.82 -8.76
N THR A 312 7.47 -10.05 -7.48
CA THR A 312 8.61 -10.83 -6.98
C THR A 312 8.31 -12.33 -7.01
N ASN A 313 9.32 -13.16 -6.78
CA ASN A 313 9.12 -14.59 -6.65
C ASN A 313 8.12 -14.95 -5.54
N ASP A 314 8.06 -14.16 -4.47
CA ASP A 314 7.09 -14.36 -3.40
C ASP A 314 5.65 -14.29 -3.92
N ASP A 315 5.37 -13.23 -4.68
CA ASP A 315 4.07 -12.94 -5.26
C ASP A 315 3.68 -14.00 -6.30
N VAL A 316 4.63 -14.38 -7.15
CA VAL A 316 4.45 -15.39 -8.21
C VAL A 316 4.20 -16.77 -7.62
N GLU A 317 4.98 -17.21 -6.62
CA GLU A 317 4.78 -18.51 -5.97
C GLU A 317 3.42 -18.57 -5.28
N GLY A 318 3.02 -17.49 -4.58
CA GLY A 318 1.73 -17.42 -3.90
C GLY A 318 0.54 -17.50 -4.84
N ILE A 319 0.58 -16.75 -5.94
CA ILE A 319 -0.54 -16.73 -6.87
C ILE A 319 -0.63 -18.03 -7.69
N GLN A 320 0.51 -18.61 -8.05
CA GLN A 320 0.56 -19.88 -8.77
C GLN A 320 0.15 -21.06 -7.90
N TYR A 321 0.34 -20.97 -6.57
CA TYR A 321 -0.24 -21.95 -5.66
C TYR A 321 -1.78 -21.98 -5.73
N LEU A 322 -2.43 -20.81 -5.86
CA LEU A 322 -3.89 -20.73 -5.94
C LEU A 322 -4.46 -21.12 -7.32
N TYR A 323 -3.81 -20.65 -8.39
CA TYR A 323 -4.37 -20.70 -9.75
C TYR A 323 -3.59 -21.55 -10.76
N GLY A 324 -2.37 -21.97 -10.41
CA GLY A 324 -1.42 -22.58 -11.34
C GLY A 324 -0.69 -21.53 -12.19
N ALA A 325 0.46 -21.93 -12.75
CA ALA A 325 1.26 -21.09 -13.63
C ALA A 325 0.57 -20.85 -14.99
N ASN A 326 0.80 -19.67 -15.56
CA ASN A 326 0.52 -19.45 -16.98
C ASN A 326 1.44 -20.36 -17.83
N PRO A 327 0.92 -21.17 -18.77
CA PRO A 327 1.75 -21.99 -19.65
C PRO A 327 2.78 -21.22 -20.47
N ASN A 328 2.54 -19.92 -20.70
CA ASN A 328 3.45 -19.03 -21.44
C ASN A 328 4.44 -18.29 -20.53
N PHE A 329 4.35 -18.45 -19.20
CA PHE A 329 5.29 -17.83 -18.27
C PHE A 329 6.62 -18.57 -18.28
N ASN A 330 7.69 -17.87 -18.62
CA ASN A 330 9.04 -18.42 -18.76
C ASN A 330 9.92 -18.22 -17.51
N GLY A 331 9.34 -17.79 -16.38
CA GLY A 331 10.08 -17.53 -15.14
C GLY A 331 10.69 -16.13 -15.04
N THR A 332 10.50 -15.25 -16.04
CA THR A 332 10.90 -13.84 -15.96
C THR A 332 9.67 -12.94 -15.98
N THR A 333 9.48 -12.14 -14.92
CA THR A 333 8.53 -11.03 -14.94
C THR A 333 9.10 -9.95 -15.86
N SER A 334 8.58 -9.85 -17.09
CA SER A 334 9.09 -8.88 -18.05
C SER A 334 8.67 -7.47 -17.62
N PRO A 335 9.57 -6.47 -17.64
CA PRO A 335 9.14 -5.09 -17.51
C PRO A 335 8.22 -4.74 -18.69
N PRO A 336 7.20 -3.88 -18.52
CA PRO A 336 6.34 -3.50 -19.63
C PRO A 336 7.18 -2.86 -20.73
N SER A 337 6.99 -3.32 -21.96
CA SER A 337 7.48 -2.65 -23.16
C SER A 337 6.98 -1.20 -23.16
N THR A 338 7.85 -0.26 -22.82
CA THR A 338 7.60 1.15 -23.14
C THR A 338 7.62 1.26 -24.66
N THR A 339 6.47 1.62 -25.25
CA THR A 339 6.41 2.10 -26.63
C THR A 339 7.24 3.36 -26.73
N LYS A 340 8.54 3.20 -26.99
CA LYS A 340 9.39 4.30 -27.45
C LYS A 340 8.84 4.74 -28.80
N HIS A 341 8.16 5.89 -28.81
CA HIS A 341 7.95 6.62 -30.05
C HIS A 341 9.33 6.99 -30.59
N GLN A 342 9.77 6.22 -31.58
CA GLN A 342 10.99 6.43 -32.34
C GLN A 342 10.88 7.80 -33.02
N ARG A 343 11.61 8.79 -32.49
CA ARG A 343 12.06 9.94 -33.26
C ARG A 343 13.50 9.66 -33.67
N ASP A 344 13.64 9.29 -34.94
CA ASP A 344 14.91 9.22 -35.63
C ASP A 344 15.65 10.55 -35.49
N THR A 345 16.85 10.51 -34.93
CA THR A 345 17.94 11.41 -35.33
C THR A 345 19.25 10.64 -35.21
N GLY A 346 20.10 10.85 -36.21
CA GLY A 346 21.24 10.02 -36.55
C GLY A 346 22.32 9.95 -35.48
N GLY A 347 23.00 8.81 -35.47
CA GLY A 347 23.96 8.45 -34.45
C GLY A 347 25.26 9.26 -34.46
N PHE A 348 25.95 9.14 -33.34
CA PHE A 348 27.41 9.15 -33.28
C PHE A 348 27.83 8.16 -32.20
N SER A 349 28.52 7.09 -32.63
CA SER A 349 29.18 6.13 -31.78
C SER A 349 30.44 6.73 -31.18
N ALA A 350 30.58 6.69 -29.85
CA ALA A 350 31.88 6.80 -29.20
C ALA A 350 31.87 5.92 -27.94
N ALA A 351 32.42 4.71 -28.10
CA ALA A 351 32.70 3.80 -27.02
C ALA A 351 33.93 4.30 -26.25
N TRP A 352 33.82 4.45 -24.93
CA TRP A 352 34.98 4.48 -24.04
C TRP A 352 34.77 3.45 -22.94
N ARG A 353 35.49 2.33 -23.08
CA ARG A 353 35.86 1.44 -21.97
C ARG A 353 37.07 2.06 -21.29
N ILE A 354 37.06 2.15 -19.96
CA ILE A 354 38.29 2.24 -19.17
C ILE A 354 38.22 1.23 -18.04
N ASP A 355 39.12 0.26 -18.12
CA ASP A 355 39.53 -0.66 -17.07
C ASP A 355 40.62 0.00 -16.20
N GLY A 356 40.80 -0.51 -14.99
CA GLY A 356 41.39 0.17 -13.85
C GLY A 356 42.89 0.47 -13.87
N SER A 357 43.27 1.33 -12.91
CA SER A 357 44.54 1.43 -12.19
C SER A 357 45.07 2.87 -12.14
N SER A 358 45.08 3.44 -10.92
CA SER A 358 46.25 4.06 -10.28
C SER A 358 45.91 5.37 -9.52
N ARG A 359 46.13 5.30 -8.21
CA ARG A 359 46.71 6.31 -7.31
C ARG A 359 46.03 7.69 -7.17
N SER A 360 45.41 7.85 -5.99
CA SER A 360 45.72 8.88 -4.98
C SER A 360 46.04 10.29 -5.49
N THR A 361 45.11 11.23 -5.30
CA THR A 361 45.43 12.56 -4.74
C THR A 361 44.18 13.16 -4.09
N ILE A 362 44.28 13.42 -2.79
CA ILE A 362 43.35 14.23 -1.99
C ILE A 362 43.54 15.69 -2.42
N VAL A 363 42.46 16.40 -2.76
CA VAL A 363 42.47 17.87 -2.79
C VAL A 363 41.22 18.38 -2.08
N SER A 364 41.45 18.88 -0.86
CA SER A 364 40.57 19.79 -0.13
C SER A 364 40.47 21.11 -0.89
N LEU A 365 39.27 21.70 -0.97
CA LEU A 365 39.14 23.13 -1.30
C LEU A 365 38.41 23.84 -0.16
N LEU A 366 39.19 24.61 0.58
CA LEU A 366 38.80 25.58 1.60
C LEU A 366 38.44 26.92 0.94
N LEU A 367 37.63 27.68 1.67
CA LEU A 367 37.19 29.06 1.40
C LEU A 367 38.35 30.03 1.09
N SER A 368 38.08 31.04 0.26
CA SER A 368 38.49 32.43 0.55
C SER A 368 37.67 33.47 -0.23
N THR A 369 36.88 34.23 0.52
CA THR A 369 36.70 35.69 0.52
C THR A 369 37.18 36.55 -0.66
N VAL A 370 36.30 37.46 -1.12
CA VAL A 370 36.67 38.87 -1.42
C VAL A 370 35.56 39.78 -0.90
N GLY A 371 35.93 40.74 -0.05
CA GLY A 371 35.08 41.83 0.43
C GLY A 371 35.39 43.17 -0.25
N LEU A 372 34.91 44.25 0.38
CA LEU A 372 34.91 45.68 0.02
C LEU A 372 33.69 46.10 -0.84
N VAL A 373 32.95 47.17 -0.54
CA VAL A 373 33.30 48.47 0.06
C VAL A 373 32.12 49.01 0.90
N LEU A 374 32.47 49.76 1.95
CA LEU A 374 31.63 50.40 2.96
C LEU A 374 31.54 51.93 2.68
N TRP A 375 30.57 52.59 3.32
CA TRP A 375 30.36 54.04 3.54
C TRP A 375 29.49 54.81 2.51
N PHE A 376 28.62 55.78 2.85
CA PHE A 376 28.47 56.69 4.00
C PHE A 376 26.98 57.07 4.26
N LEU A 377 26.67 57.35 5.53
CA LEU A 377 25.50 58.08 6.09
C LEU A 377 25.49 59.58 5.66
N PRO A 378 24.45 60.40 5.99
CA PRO A 378 24.11 60.82 7.37
C PRO A 378 22.86 60.18 7.97
#